data_AF-A0A4E0RZP5-F1
#
_entry.id   AF-A0A4E0RZP5-F1
#
_cell.length_a   1.000
_cell.length_b   1.000
_cell.length_c   1.000
_cell.angle_alpha   90.00
_cell.angle_beta   90.00
_cell.angle_gamma   90.00
#
_symmetry.space_group_name_H-M   'P 1'
#
loop_
_entity.id
_entity.type
_entity.pdbx_description
1 polymer ?
#
loop_
_entity_poly.entity_id
_entity_poly.type
_entity_poly.pdbx_seq_one_letter_code
_entity_poly.pdbx_strand_id
1 'polypeptide(L)'
;MKQLCKSDVFIYRVDGLDWEIAKNITLAGVRSVSLYDPKPITWAGLSTHFYADPDRVGMPRAQVSRGKLAARNSHVVVRMLPSASFPEPFGKDFVT
;
A
#
# COMPACT_ATOMS: atom_id res chain seq x y z
N MET A 1 -16.02 15.20 2.10
CA MET A 1 -15.52 13.89 2.59
C MET A 1 -16.50 12.71 2.52
N LYS A 2 -17.84 12.86 2.59
CA LYS A 2 -18.76 11.71 2.75
C LYS A 2 -18.60 10.59 1.71
N GLN A 3 -18.21 10.92 0.47
CA GLN A 3 -17.97 9.94 -0.58
C GLN A 3 -16.62 9.22 -0.41
N LEU A 4 -15.56 9.97 -0.11
CA LEU A 4 -14.20 9.44 0.06
C LEU A 4 -14.13 8.38 1.17
N CYS A 5 -14.78 8.63 2.32
CA CYS A 5 -14.82 7.68 3.43
C CYS A 5 -15.60 6.38 3.13
N LYS A 6 -16.24 6.27 1.96
CA LYS A 6 -16.90 5.05 1.47
C LYS A 6 -16.11 4.37 0.35
N SER A 7 -15.08 5.01 -0.18
CA SER A 7 -14.26 4.51 -1.28
C SER A 7 -13.21 3.53 -0.78
N ASP A 8 -13.06 2.41 -1.49
CA ASP A 8 -11.88 1.55 -1.37
C ASP A 8 -10.88 1.91 -2.45
N VAL A 9 -9.60 1.90 -2.08
CA VAL A 9 -8.51 2.17 -3.01
C VAL A 9 -7.63 0.94 -3.09
N PHE A 10 -7.27 0.56 -4.31
CA PHE A 10 -6.27 -0.47 -4.59
C PHE A 10 -5.03 0.18 -5.19
N ILE A 11 -3.84 -0.16 -4.69
CA ILE A 11 -2.56 0.31 -5.20
C ILE A 11 -1.77 -0.91 -5.68
N TYR A 12 -1.51 -0.93 -6.99
CA TYR A 12 -0.77 -2.00 -7.66
C TYR A 12 0.70 -1.63 -7.80
N ARG A 13 1.56 -2.46 -7.21
CA ARG A 13 2.99 -2.22 -6.97
C ARG A 13 3.17 -1.04 -6.01
N VAL A 14 3.99 -1.23 -4.99
CA VAL A 14 4.27 -0.19 -4.01
C VAL A 14 5.77 0.01 -3.88
N ASP A 15 6.32 0.78 -4.81
CA ASP A 15 7.69 1.30 -4.73
C ASP A 15 7.70 2.72 -4.15
N GLY A 16 8.85 3.41 -4.17
CA GLY A 16 9.03 4.71 -3.53
C GLY A 16 7.93 5.75 -3.78
N LEU A 17 7.58 6.02 -5.04
CA LEU A 17 6.51 6.97 -5.38
C LEU A 17 5.14 6.49 -4.86
N ASP A 18 4.85 5.21 -5.03
CA ASP A 18 3.57 4.64 -4.65
C ASP A 18 3.37 4.68 -3.13
N TRP A 19 4.45 4.63 -2.34
CA TRP A 19 4.38 4.83 -0.89
C TRP A 19 3.96 6.25 -0.51
N GLU A 20 4.36 7.27 -1.28
CA GLU A 20 3.88 8.65 -1.09
C GLU A 20 2.40 8.77 -1.44
N ILE A 21 1.96 8.12 -2.52
CA ILE A 21 0.54 8.04 -2.89
C ILE A 21 -0.26 7.37 -1.77
N ALA A 22 0.17 6.19 -1.31
CA ALA A 22 -0.48 5.43 -0.25
C ALA A 22 -0.57 6.23 1.05
N LYS A 23 0.50 6.94 1.42
CA LYS A 23 0.55 7.84 2.58
C LYS A 23 -0.52 8.93 2.47
N ASN A 24 -0.55 9.66 1.36
CA ASN A 24 -1.49 10.76 1.17
C ASN A 24 -2.95 10.28 1.12
N ILE A 25 -3.23 9.16 0.45
CA ILE A 25 -4.57 8.55 0.41
C ILE A 25 -5.03 8.11 1.81
N THR A 26 -4.13 7.50 2.59
CA THR A 26 -4.43 7.11 3.98
C THR A 26 -4.71 8.31 4.86
N LEU A 27 -3.93 9.39 4.72
CA LEU A 27 -4.18 10.65 5.44
C LEU A 27 -5.49 11.32 5.01
N ALA A 28 -5.88 11.21 3.74
CA ALA A 28 -7.12 11.78 3.22
C ALA A 28 -8.40 11.12 3.78
N GLY A 29 -8.30 9.90 4.32
CA GLY A 29 -9.39 9.24 5.03
C GLY A 29 -10.39 8.51 4.13
N VAL A 30 -9.89 7.57 3.31
CA VAL A 30 -10.71 6.61 2.56
C VAL A 30 -11.26 5.49 3.45
N ARG A 31 -12.16 4.62 2.95
CA ARG A 31 -12.63 3.45 3.71
C ARG A 31 -11.51 2.44 3.92
N SER A 32 -10.84 2.07 2.84
CA SER A 32 -9.73 1.12 2.89
C SER A 32 -8.70 1.35 1.80
N VAL A 33 -7.48 0.88 2.06
CA VAL A 33 -6.38 0.83 1.11
C VAL A 33 -5.88 -0.62 1.04
N SER A 34 -5.96 -1.23 -0.13
CA SER A 34 -5.43 -2.55 -0.40
C SER A 34 -4.15 -2.43 -1.22
N LEU A 35 -3.07 -3.03 -0.74
CA LEU A 35 -1.74 -2.98 -1.37
C LEU A 35 -1.41 -4.34 -1.99
N TYR A 36 -0.84 -4.34 -3.19
CA TYR A 36 -0.25 -5.53 -3.79
C TYR A 36 1.14 -5.21 -4.33
N ASP A 37 2.16 -5.87 -3.78
CA ASP A 37 3.49 -5.91 -4.37
C ASP A 37 4.21 -7.20 -3.97
N PRO A 38 4.50 -8.10 -4.91
CA PRO A 38 5.21 -9.34 -4.64
C PRO A 38 6.73 -9.13 -4.51
N LYS A 39 7.26 -7.93 -4.80
CA LYS A 39 8.70 -7.70 -4.83
C LYS A 39 9.28 -7.46 -3.42
N PRO A 40 10.52 -7.93 -3.18
CA PRO A 40 11.24 -7.63 -1.94
C PRO A 40 11.84 -6.23 -1.97
N ILE A 41 12.14 -5.68 -0.79
CA ILE A 41 12.91 -4.45 -0.62
C ILE A 41 14.31 -4.65 -1.18
N THR A 42 14.83 -3.66 -1.91
CA THR A 42 16.20 -3.63 -2.42
C THR A 42 16.94 -2.45 -1.81
N TRP A 43 18.28 -2.51 -1.82
CA TRP A 43 19.12 -1.38 -1.40
C TRP A 43 18.80 -0.10 -2.14
N ALA A 44 18.62 -0.16 -3.46
CA ALA A 44 18.20 1.00 -4.26
C ALA A 44 16.81 1.53 -3.85
N GLY A 45 15.88 0.64 -3.49
CA GLY A 45 14.53 1.01 -3.06
C GLY A 45 14.51 1.81 -1.75
N LEU A 46 15.46 1.61 -0.85
CA LEU A 46 15.54 2.36 0.42
C LEU A 46 15.71 3.88 0.22
N SER A 47 16.23 4.32 -0.93
CA SER A 47 16.37 5.75 -1.24
C SER A 47 15.04 6.49 -1.30
N THR A 48 13.94 5.80 -1.59
CA THR A 48 12.61 6.37 -1.79
C THR A 48 11.53 5.68 -0.95
N HIS A 49 11.80 4.50 -0.40
CA HIS A 49 10.88 3.73 0.44
C HIS A 49 11.05 4.10 1.93
N PHE A 50 10.53 5.26 2.33
CA PHE A 50 10.67 5.84 3.68
C PHE A 50 10.01 5.06 4.84
N TYR A 51 9.30 3.97 4.57
CA TYR A 51 8.77 3.06 5.58
C TYR A 51 9.68 1.85 5.85
N ALA A 52 10.65 1.55 4.99
CA ALA A 52 11.55 0.42 5.14
C ALA A 52 12.86 0.84 5.81
N ASP A 53 13.40 -0.06 6.62
CA ASP A 53 14.70 0.09 7.27
C ASP A 53 15.72 -0.85 6.59
N PRO A 54 17.03 -0.53 6.61
CA PRO A 54 18.05 -1.34 5.92
C PRO A 54 18.13 -2.81 6.35
N ASP A 55 17.75 -3.14 7.58
CA ASP A 55 17.68 -4.52 8.11
C ASP A 55 16.57 -5.36 7.46
N ARG A 56 15.66 -4.73 6.70
CA ARG A 56 14.52 -5.37 6.04
C ARG A 56 14.73 -5.63 4.55
N VAL A 57 15.92 -5.35 4.02
CA VAL A 57 16.27 -5.70 2.63
C VAL A 57 16.05 -7.19 2.38
N GLY A 58 15.41 -7.54 1.27
CA GLY A 58 15.02 -8.92 0.94
C GLY A 58 13.63 -9.34 1.44
N MET A 59 13.01 -8.61 2.38
CA MET A 59 11.65 -8.89 2.83
C MET A 59 10.61 -8.24 1.89
N PRO A 60 9.37 -8.76 1.82
CA PRO A 60 8.31 -8.16 1.01
C PRO A 60 7.99 -6.72 1.43
N ARG A 61 8.03 -5.78 0.46
CA ARG A 61 7.87 -4.32 0.71
C ARG A 61 6.58 -3.99 1.43
N ALA A 62 5.46 -4.51 0.91
CA ALA A 62 4.14 -4.25 1.48
C ALA A 62 4.06 -4.72 2.94
N GLN A 63 4.63 -5.89 3.25
CA GLN A 63 4.57 -6.50 4.59
C GLN A 63 5.30 -5.66 5.64
N VAL A 64 6.49 -5.17 5.31
CA VAL A 64 7.31 -4.35 6.21
C VAL A 64 6.63 -3.02 6.53
N SER A 65 5.93 -2.45 5.55
CA SER A 65 5.43 -1.07 5.64
C SER A 65 3.95 -0.94 6.00
N ARG A 66 3.15 -2.00 5.87
CA ARG A 66 1.71 -2.00 6.18
C ARG A 66 1.40 -1.42 7.56
N GLY A 67 2.14 -1.84 8.59
CA GLY A 67 1.92 -1.39 9.96
C GLY A 67 2.16 0.10 10.14
N LYS A 68 3.27 0.61 9.57
CA LYS A 68 3.62 2.04 9.62
C LYS A 68 2.60 2.90 8.85
N LEU A 69 2.08 2.41 7.72
CA LEU A 69 1.02 3.10 6.97
C LEU A 69 -0.30 3.14 7.75
N ALA A 70 -0.74 2.00 8.29
CA ALA A 70 -1.99 1.91 9.07
C ALA A 70 -1.99 2.82 10.30
N ALA A 71 -0.83 3.00 10.95
CA ALA A 71 -0.69 3.88 12.11
C ALA A 71 -0.90 5.38 11.78
N ARG A 72 -0.84 5.79 10.50
CA ARG A 72 -1.07 7.19 10.10
C ARG A 72 -2.53 7.64 10.24
N ASN A 73 -3.48 6.72 10.08
CA ASN A 73 -4.90 7.02 10.23
C ASN A 73 -5.68 5.76 10.65
N SER A 74 -6.08 5.68 11.91
CA SER A 74 -6.78 4.52 12.48
C SER A 74 -8.19 4.32 11.92
N HIS A 75 -8.75 5.30 11.22
CA HIS A 75 -10.05 5.18 10.55
C HIS A 75 -9.96 4.49 9.17
N VAL A 76 -8.74 4.34 8.62
CA VAL A 76 -8.53 3.70 7.31
C VAL A 76 -8.05 2.26 7.50
N VAL A 77 -8.75 1.32 6.88
CA VAL A 77 -8.35 -0.09 6.92
C VAL A 77 -7.27 -0.36 5.87
N VAL A 78 -6.05 -0.70 6.29
CA VAL A 78 -4.94 -1.03 5.37
C VAL A 78 -4.74 -2.55 5.28
N ARG A 79 -4.88 -3.10 4.07
CA ARG A 79 -4.79 -4.54 3.77
C ARG A 79 -3.68 -4.82 2.75
N MET A 80 -3.21 -6.06 2.73
CA MET A 80 -2.31 -6.56 1.69
C MET A 80 -2.97 -7.73 0.97
N LEU A 81 -2.88 -7.75 -0.35
CA LEU A 81 -3.32 -8.89 -1.14
C LEU A 81 -2.17 -9.91 -1.26
N PRO A 82 -2.45 -11.22 -1.13
CA PRO A 82 -1.43 -12.25 -1.28
C PRO A 82 -0.88 -12.32 -2.71
N SER A 83 0.40 -12.67 -2.85
CA SER A 83 1.11 -12.77 -4.15
C SER A 83 0.44 -13.75 -5.12
N ALA A 84 -0.20 -14.81 -4.61
CA ALA A 84 -0.89 -15.82 -5.40
C ALA A 84 -2.23 -15.35 -6.01
N SER A 85 -2.71 -14.15 -5.65
CA SER A 85 -4.01 -13.64 -6.07
C SER A 85 -3.86 -12.36 -6.89
N PHE A 86 -3.07 -12.39 -7.97
CA PHE A 86 -3.13 -11.30 -8.93
C PHE A 86 -4.50 -11.32 -9.63
N PRO A 87 -5.35 -10.29 -9.46
CA PRO A 87 -6.67 -10.28 -10.08
C PRO A 87 -6.51 -9.84 -11.54
N GLU A 88 -6.40 -10.79 -12.45
CA GLU A 88 -6.63 -10.54 -13.88
C GLU A 88 -8.14 -10.36 -14.14
N PRO A 89 -8.60 -9.31 -14.82
CA PRO A 89 -7.99 -7.98 -15.02
C PRO A 89 -8.78 -6.95 -14.18
N PHE A 90 -8.25 -6.54 -13.02
CA PHE A 90 -8.93 -5.63 -12.08
C PHE A 90 -10.33 -6.13 -11.67
N GLY A 91 -10.42 -6.78 -10.51
CA GLY A 91 -11.71 -7.20 -9.95
C GLY A 91 -12.72 -6.07 -10.06
N LYS A 92 -13.98 -6.42 -10.41
CA LYS A 92 -15.12 -5.53 -10.72
C LYS A 92 -15.40 -4.40 -9.70
N ASP A 93 -14.66 -4.39 -8.60
CA ASP A 93 -14.81 -3.55 -7.43
C ASP A 93 -13.94 -2.27 -7.47
N PHE A 94 -12.97 -2.17 -8.39
CA PHE A 94 -12.10 -0.98 -8.50
C PHE A 94 -12.24 -0.31 -9.88
N VAL A 95 -12.49 1.00 -9.88
CA VAL A 95 -12.59 1.83 -11.09
C VAL A 95 -11.18 2.25 -11.53
N THR A 96 -10.88 2.08 -12.81
CA THR A 96 -9.65 2.57 -13.48
C THR A 96 -9.72 4.05 -13.79
#